data_AF-A0A946AQW6-F1
#
_entry.id   AF-A0A946AQW6-F1
#
_cell.length_a   1.000
_cell.length_b   1.000
_cell.length_c   1.000
_cell.angle_alpha   90.00
_cell.angle_beta   90.00
_cell.angle_gamma   90.00
#
_symmetry.space_group_name_H-M   'P 1'
#
loop_
_entity.id
_entity.type
_entity.pdbx_description
1 polymer ?
#
loop_
_entity_poly.entity_id
_entity_poly.type
_entity_poly.pdbx_seq_one_letter_code
_entity_poly.pdbx_strand_id
1 'polypeptide(L)'
;MKIIPGFKAIIQDAKDALAALPRWERGFHIFWLLGPFIMLIERSPADAWLSILALTFAVRSAVKRDGAWLKMFWVKAGFLFWFWCLLSGAMSYDPAYSVGEAFIWIRFPLFAMATAFWLAQDKRFLYAMLLSVALGTLVMCFILTAEILIIGQQGGRLSWPYGDLVPGNYVAKAGLPAFTIMVA
;
A
#
# COMPACT_ATOMS: atom_id res chain seq x y z
N MET A 1 26.47 13.40 14.39
CA MET A 1 25.62 12.63 13.46
C MET A 1 24.98 11.45 14.21
N LYS A 2 23.76 11.61 14.76
CA LYS A 2 23.05 10.59 15.57
C LYS A 2 22.00 9.85 14.71
N ILE A 3 22.40 9.26 13.58
CA ILE A 3 21.46 8.55 12.68
C ILE A 3 21.14 7.13 13.22
N ILE A 4 22.15 6.44 13.76
CA ILE A 4 22.02 5.07 14.30
C ILE A 4 21.07 4.98 15.53
N PRO A 5 21.09 5.93 16.48
CA PRO A 5 20.13 5.94 17.59
C PRO A 5 18.68 6.10 17.12
N GLY A 6 18.43 6.94 16.11
CA GLY A 6 17.08 7.21 15.60
C GLY A 6 16.47 5.97 14.92
N PHE A 7 17.25 5.25 14.11
CA PHE A 7 16.78 4.01 13.48
C PHE A 7 16.45 2.93 14.51
N LYS A 8 17.33 2.75 15.51
CA LYS A 8 17.08 1.80 16.62
C LYS A 8 15.84 2.19 17.42
N ALA A 9 15.62 3.48 17.65
CA ALA A 9 14.43 3.97 18.33
C ALA A 9 13.14 3.63 17.55
N ILE A 10 13.08 3.91 16.24
CA ILE A 10 11.90 3.59 15.41
C ILE A 10 11.60 2.08 15.45
N ILE A 11 12.63 1.23 15.35
CA ILE A 11 12.45 -0.22 15.43
C ILE A 11 11.93 -0.65 16.80
N GLN A 12 12.47 -0.07 17.88
CA GLN A 12 12.05 -0.40 19.23
C GLN A 12 10.60 0.05 19.47
N ASP A 13 10.27 1.29 19.11
CA ASP A 13 8.91 1.83 19.20
C ASP A 13 7.90 0.99 18.42
N ALA A 14 8.28 0.51 17.22
CA ALA A 14 7.44 -0.38 16.42
C ALA A 14 7.25 -1.75 17.09
N LYS A 15 8.31 -2.32 17.69
CA LYS A 15 8.22 -3.58 18.45
C LYS A 15 7.31 -3.43 19.66
N ASP A 16 7.43 -2.33 20.39
CA ASP A 16 6.61 -2.05 21.57
C ASP A 16 5.15 -1.82 21.19
N ALA A 17 4.90 -1.12 20.06
CA ALA A 17 3.56 -0.96 19.50
C ALA A 17 2.94 -2.31 19.08
N LEU A 18 3.71 -3.17 18.40
CA LEU A 18 3.27 -4.53 18.02
C LEU A 18 3.01 -5.41 19.26
N ALA A 19 3.82 -5.26 20.31
CA ALA A 19 3.67 -6.01 21.55
C ALA A 19 2.36 -5.67 22.28
N ALA A 20 1.94 -4.41 22.22
CA ALA A 20 0.68 -3.93 22.81
C ALA A 20 -0.57 -4.41 22.05
N LEU A 21 -0.45 -4.80 20.79
CA LEU A 21 -1.59 -5.26 19.99
C LEU A 21 -2.01 -6.72 20.31
N PRO A 22 -3.31 -7.04 20.16
CA PRO A 22 -3.80 -8.42 20.14
C PRO A 22 -3.07 -9.26 19.10
N ARG A 23 -2.87 -10.56 19.39
CA ARG A 23 -2.10 -11.48 18.52
C ARG A 23 -2.59 -11.50 17.06
N TRP A 24 -3.90 -11.40 16.84
CA TRP A 24 -4.48 -11.41 15.50
C TRP A 24 -4.24 -10.09 14.75
N GLU A 25 -4.34 -8.92 15.41
CA GLU A 25 -4.07 -7.61 14.77
C GLU A 25 -2.58 -7.45 14.44
N ARG A 26 -1.69 -8.04 15.27
CA ARG A 26 -0.25 -8.01 15.06
C ARG A 26 0.16 -8.58 13.70
N GLY A 27 -0.43 -9.70 13.29
CA GLY A 27 -0.13 -10.32 11.99
C GLY A 27 -0.43 -9.40 10.82
N PHE A 28 -1.57 -8.71 10.85
CA PHE A 28 -1.96 -7.78 9.79
C PHE A 28 -1.07 -6.52 9.74
N HIS A 29 -0.63 -6.00 10.89
CA HIS A 29 0.29 -4.86 10.92
C HIS A 29 1.68 -5.24 10.38
N ILE A 30 2.19 -6.41 10.73
CA ILE A 30 3.45 -6.93 10.17
C ILE A 30 3.30 -7.11 8.65
N PHE A 31 2.20 -7.74 8.21
CA PHE A 31 1.93 -7.93 6.79
C PHE A 31 1.84 -6.60 6.03
N TRP A 32 1.18 -5.60 6.60
CA TRP A 32 1.14 -4.24 6.04
C TRP A 32 2.53 -3.59 5.96
N LEU A 33 3.34 -3.68 7.01
CA LEU A 33 4.71 -3.14 7.01
C LEU A 33 5.63 -3.82 5.98
N LEU A 34 5.34 -5.07 5.59
CA LEU A 34 6.06 -5.77 4.52
C LEU A 34 5.63 -5.34 3.11
N GLY A 35 4.58 -4.53 2.99
CA GLY A 35 4.02 -4.08 1.71
C GLY A 35 5.04 -3.57 0.69
N PRO A 36 5.94 -2.64 1.06
CA PRO A 36 6.97 -2.14 0.14
C PRO A 36 7.85 -3.25 -0.45
N PHE A 37 8.16 -4.30 0.32
CA PHE A 37 8.94 -5.43 -0.19
C PHE A 37 8.11 -6.38 -1.04
N ILE A 38 6.83 -6.57 -0.73
CA ILE A 38 5.93 -7.39 -1.56
C ILE A 38 5.72 -6.74 -2.94
N MET A 39 5.70 -5.41 -2.98
CA MET A 39 5.65 -4.65 -4.24
C MET A 39 6.90 -4.83 -5.12
N LEU A 40 8.02 -5.32 -4.58
CA LEU A 40 9.25 -5.60 -5.33
C LEU A 40 9.19 -6.89 -6.17
N ILE A 41 8.24 -7.79 -5.86
CA ILE A 41 8.23 -9.14 -6.44
C ILE A 41 7.61 -9.09 -7.83
N GLU A 42 6.31 -8.79 -7.91
CA GLU A 42 5.53 -8.69 -9.14
C GLU A 42 4.21 -7.94 -8.86
N ARG A 43 3.40 -7.72 -9.91
CA ARG A 43 2.05 -7.14 -9.78
C ARG A 43 1.11 -8.03 -8.96
N SER A 44 1.08 -9.33 -9.21
CA SER A 44 0.09 -10.24 -8.60
C SER A 44 0.22 -10.34 -7.07
N PRO A 45 1.42 -10.48 -6.48
CA PRO A 45 1.61 -10.44 -5.02
C PRO A 45 1.21 -9.09 -4.41
N ALA A 46 1.49 -7.97 -5.08
CA ALA A 46 1.11 -6.64 -4.61
C ALA A 46 -0.41 -6.46 -4.58
N ASP A 47 -1.11 -6.92 -5.62
CA ASP A 47 -2.57 -6.90 -5.71
C ASP A 47 -3.21 -7.80 -4.63
N ALA A 48 -2.61 -8.98 -4.36
CA ALA A 48 -3.06 -9.87 -3.29
C ALA A 48 -2.89 -9.24 -1.90
N TRP A 49 -1.72 -8.64 -1.63
CA TRP A 49 -1.44 -7.94 -0.37
C TRP A 49 -2.46 -6.84 -0.08
N LEU A 50 -2.72 -6.00 -1.08
CA LEU A 50 -3.70 -4.91 -0.98
C LEU A 50 -5.11 -5.46 -0.74
N SER A 51 -5.52 -6.47 -1.51
CA SER A 51 -6.86 -7.04 -1.44
C SER A 51 -7.11 -7.73 -0.09
N ILE A 52 -6.13 -8.46 0.44
CA ILE A 52 -6.23 -9.12 1.76
C ILE A 52 -6.45 -8.08 2.86
N LEU A 53 -5.68 -6.98 2.86
CA LEU A 53 -5.80 -5.93 3.86
C LEU A 53 -7.13 -5.16 3.74
N ALA A 54 -7.55 -4.85 2.51
CA ALA A 54 -8.82 -4.18 2.23
C ALA A 54 -10.02 -5.03 2.70
N LEU A 55 -10.06 -6.32 2.34
CA LEU A 55 -11.13 -7.23 2.73
C LEU A 55 -11.14 -7.46 4.25
N THR A 56 -9.97 -7.65 4.86
CA THR A 56 -9.87 -7.83 6.31
C THR A 56 -10.39 -6.60 7.05
N PHE A 57 -10.05 -5.39 6.59
CA PHE A 57 -10.58 -4.15 7.15
C PHE A 57 -12.09 -4.07 7.04
N ALA A 58 -12.66 -4.38 5.88
CA ALA A 58 -14.11 -4.38 5.67
C ALA A 58 -14.82 -5.36 6.61
N VAL A 59 -14.32 -6.60 6.72
CA VAL A 59 -14.86 -7.62 7.63
C VAL A 59 -14.74 -7.16 9.09
N ARG A 60 -13.57 -6.66 9.49
CA ARG A 60 -13.32 -6.13 10.85
C ARG A 60 -14.28 -4.99 11.19
N SER A 61 -14.44 -4.03 10.28
CA SER A 61 -15.33 -2.88 10.46
C SER A 61 -16.80 -3.33 10.61
N ALA A 62 -17.24 -4.29 9.80
CA ALA A 62 -18.58 -4.86 9.90
C ALA A 62 -18.81 -5.60 11.24
N VAL A 63 -17.86 -6.45 11.66
CA VAL A 63 -17.95 -7.21 12.91
C VAL A 63 -17.91 -6.30 14.14
N LYS A 64 -17.01 -5.31 14.17
CA LYS A 64 -16.90 -4.34 15.28
C LYS A 64 -17.96 -3.24 15.24
N ARG A 65 -18.83 -3.21 14.20
CA ARG A 65 -19.81 -2.15 13.93
C ARG A 65 -19.19 -0.74 13.95
N ASP A 66 -17.95 -0.66 13.53
CA ASP A 66 -17.19 0.58 13.49
C ASP A 66 -17.40 1.25 12.14
N GLY A 67 -18.41 2.13 12.08
CA GLY A 67 -18.77 2.91 10.88
C GLY A 67 -18.38 4.38 10.97
N ALA A 68 -17.58 4.77 11.96
CA ALA A 68 -17.24 6.19 12.16
C ALA A 68 -16.49 6.79 10.96
N TRP A 69 -15.63 5.99 10.32
CA TRP A 69 -14.86 6.36 9.13
C TRP A 69 -15.74 6.73 7.91
N LEU A 70 -16.96 6.18 7.79
CA LEU A 70 -17.91 6.53 6.72
C LEU A 70 -18.39 7.98 6.78
N LYS A 71 -18.24 8.65 7.93
CA LYS A 71 -18.64 10.05 8.11
C LYS A 71 -17.65 11.01 7.45
N MET A 72 -16.41 10.58 7.23
CA MET A 72 -15.33 11.42 6.68
C MET A 72 -15.62 11.80 5.23
N PHE A 73 -15.39 13.07 4.89
CA PHE A 73 -15.73 13.62 3.58
C PHE A 73 -15.05 12.85 2.43
N TRP A 74 -13.74 12.62 2.55
CA TRP A 74 -12.96 11.94 1.50
C TRP A 74 -13.42 10.48 1.28
N VAL A 75 -13.91 9.81 2.33
CA VAL A 75 -14.48 8.46 2.21
C VAL A 75 -15.78 8.49 1.40
N LYS A 76 -16.67 9.45 1.71
CA LYS A 76 -17.92 9.64 0.95
C LYS A 76 -17.64 9.98 -0.50
N ALA A 77 -16.68 10.88 -0.75
CA ALA A 77 -16.26 11.23 -2.11
C ALA A 77 -15.67 10.02 -2.85
N GLY A 78 -14.88 9.18 -2.18
CA GLY A 78 -14.35 7.93 -2.74
C GLY A 78 -15.45 6.95 -3.15
N PHE A 79 -16.46 6.74 -2.31
CA PHE A 79 -17.61 5.90 -2.67
C PHE A 79 -18.48 6.52 -3.77
N LEU A 80 -18.69 7.83 -3.76
CA LEU A 80 -19.44 8.52 -4.82
C LEU A 80 -18.74 8.38 -6.16
N PHE A 81 -17.41 8.57 -6.19
CA PHE A 81 -16.60 8.36 -7.38
C PHE A 81 -16.65 6.92 -7.86
N TRP A 82 -16.51 5.95 -6.95
CA TRP A 82 -16.63 4.54 -7.30
C TRP A 82 -18.02 4.19 -7.88
N PHE A 83 -19.09 4.71 -7.29
CA PHE A 83 -20.44 4.53 -7.81
C PHE A 83 -20.60 5.16 -9.20
N TRP A 84 -20.01 6.34 -9.42
CA TRP A 84 -19.98 6.96 -10.74
C TRP A 84 -19.24 6.11 -11.78
N CYS A 85 -18.13 5.47 -11.40
CA CYS A 85 -17.42 4.53 -12.27
C CYS A 85 -18.27 3.31 -12.65
N LEU A 86 -19.07 2.78 -11.72
CA LEU A 86 -20.01 1.69 -12.00
C LEU A 86 -21.09 2.12 -13.01
N LEU A 87 -21.67 3.31 -12.84
CA LEU A 87 -22.66 3.85 -13.77
C LEU A 87 -22.07 4.08 -15.16
N SER A 88 -20.88 4.71 -15.22
CA SER A 88 -20.17 4.95 -16.47
C SER A 88 -19.81 3.63 -17.16
N GLY A 89 -19.34 2.63 -16.40
CA GLY A 89 -19.05 1.30 -16.91
C GLY A 89 -20.29 0.60 -17.46
N ALA A 90 -21.45 0.77 -16.84
CA ALA A 90 -22.70 0.17 -17.32
C ALA A 90 -23.19 0.76 -18.66
N MET A 91 -22.80 2.01 -18.97
CA MET A 91 -23.15 2.71 -20.20
C MET A 91 -22.07 2.59 -21.30
N SER A 92 -21.02 1.81 -21.06
CA SER A 92 -19.91 1.69 -22.00
C SER A 92 -20.21 0.74 -23.16
N TYR A 93 -19.31 0.68 -24.15
CA TYR A 93 -19.40 -0.24 -25.28
C TYR A 93 -19.35 -1.72 -24.86
N ASP A 94 -18.63 -2.03 -23.78
CA ASP A 94 -18.57 -3.36 -23.17
C ASP A 94 -18.92 -3.26 -21.67
N PRO A 95 -20.22 -3.27 -21.33
CA PRO A 95 -20.67 -3.06 -19.96
C PRO A 95 -20.18 -4.13 -18.99
N ALA A 96 -20.16 -5.40 -19.40
CA ALA A 96 -19.79 -6.51 -18.53
C ALA A 96 -18.34 -6.39 -18.07
N TYR A 97 -17.43 -6.14 -19.01
CA TYR A 97 -16.02 -5.93 -18.69
C TYR A 97 -15.80 -4.66 -17.85
N SER A 98 -16.39 -3.54 -18.29
CA SER A 98 -16.18 -2.23 -17.66
C SER A 98 -16.71 -2.15 -16.23
N VAL A 99 -17.91 -2.70 -16.00
CA VAL A 99 -18.49 -2.79 -14.65
C VAL A 99 -17.66 -3.74 -13.77
N GLY A 100 -17.17 -4.85 -14.32
CA GLY A 100 -16.30 -5.79 -13.61
C GLY A 100 -15.03 -5.13 -13.09
N GLU A 101 -14.31 -4.39 -13.95
CA GLU A 101 -13.11 -3.65 -13.57
C GLU A 101 -13.41 -2.55 -12.54
N ALA A 102 -14.48 -1.77 -12.74
CA ALA A 102 -14.90 -0.73 -11.79
C ALA A 102 -15.28 -1.33 -10.42
N PHE A 103 -15.92 -2.49 -10.39
CA PHE A 103 -16.27 -3.19 -9.17
C PHE A 103 -15.01 -3.64 -8.41
N ILE A 104 -14.07 -4.31 -9.07
CA ILE A 104 -12.81 -4.77 -8.45
C ILE A 104 -11.97 -3.60 -7.95
N TRP A 105 -12.06 -2.44 -8.63
CA TRP A 105 -11.33 -1.23 -8.27
C TRP A 105 -11.61 -0.73 -6.84
N ILE A 106 -12.74 -1.09 -6.21
CA ILE A 106 -13.06 -0.72 -4.81
C ILE A 106 -11.98 -1.14 -3.80
N ARG A 107 -11.14 -2.14 -4.14
CA ARG A 107 -10.03 -2.57 -3.30
C ARG A 107 -9.05 -1.43 -2.97
N PHE A 108 -8.81 -0.51 -3.90
CA PHE A 108 -7.88 0.61 -3.71
C PHE A 108 -8.38 1.61 -2.66
N PRO A 109 -9.60 2.19 -2.77
CA PRO A 109 -10.12 3.07 -1.73
C PRO A 109 -10.33 2.33 -0.39
N LEU A 110 -10.76 1.06 -0.39
CA LEU A 110 -10.85 0.28 0.86
C LEU A 110 -9.49 0.09 1.53
N PHE A 111 -8.42 -0.15 0.76
CA PHE A 111 -7.08 -0.24 1.31
C PHE A 111 -6.59 1.10 1.90
N ALA A 112 -6.91 2.23 1.26
CA ALA A 112 -6.61 3.55 1.80
C ALA A 112 -7.33 3.79 3.14
N MET A 113 -8.60 3.37 3.25
CA MET A 113 -9.36 3.41 4.50
C MET A 113 -8.79 2.47 5.56
N ALA A 114 -8.38 1.26 5.17
CA ALA A 114 -7.71 0.31 6.07
C ALA A 114 -6.42 0.90 6.65
N THR A 115 -5.67 1.61 5.82
CA THR A 115 -4.47 2.31 6.26
C THR A 115 -4.84 3.44 7.22
N ALA A 116 -5.66 4.40 6.80
CA ALA A 116 -5.97 5.59 7.59
C ALA A 116 -6.71 5.31 8.91
N PHE A 117 -7.67 4.39 8.93
CA PHE A 117 -8.56 4.18 10.07
C PHE A 117 -8.27 2.92 10.88
N TRP A 118 -7.31 2.08 10.48
CA TRP A 118 -6.96 0.88 11.24
C TRP A 118 -5.47 0.70 11.44
N LEU A 119 -4.69 0.57 10.36
CA LEU A 119 -3.28 0.16 10.43
C LEU A 119 -2.34 1.29 10.86
N ALA A 120 -2.70 2.52 10.52
CA ALA A 120 -1.84 3.70 10.62
C ALA A 120 -2.29 4.66 11.74
N GLN A 121 -3.10 4.18 12.72
CA GLN A 121 -3.61 5.03 13.81
C GLN A 121 -2.53 5.49 14.79
N ASP A 122 -1.47 4.70 14.98
CA ASP A 122 -0.34 5.04 15.84
C ASP A 122 0.81 5.62 15.02
N LYS A 123 1.34 6.78 15.45
CA LYS A 123 2.51 7.42 14.83
C LYS A 123 3.72 6.50 14.75
N ARG A 124 3.88 5.56 15.68
CA ARG A 124 4.95 4.55 15.67
C ARG A 124 4.86 3.65 14.43
N PHE A 125 3.65 3.23 14.05
CA PHE A 125 3.42 2.47 12.82
C PHE A 125 3.63 3.31 11.56
N LEU A 126 3.33 4.61 11.61
CA LEU A 126 3.63 5.52 10.51
C LEU A 126 5.13 5.61 10.25
N TYR A 127 5.93 5.84 11.30
CA TYR A 127 7.38 5.89 11.16
C TYR A 127 7.95 4.55 10.71
N ALA A 128 7.41 3.43 11.18
CA ALA A 128 7.81 2.10 10.72
C ALA A 128 7.49 1.87 9.24
N MET A 129 6.33 2.30 8.75
CA MET A 129 5.97 2.21 7.34
C MET A 129 6.84 3.11 6.47
N LEU A 130 7.07 4.36 6.87
CA LEU A 130 7.99 5.26 6.16
C LEU A 130 9.40 4.68 6.08
N LEU A 131 9.86 4.03 7.16
CA LEU A 131 11.13 3.34 7.17
C LEU A 131 11.15 2.14 6.21
N SER A 132 10.08 1.35 6.19
CA SER A 132 9.93 0.23 5.26
C SER A 132 9.93 0.68 3.80
N VAL A 133 9.22 1.77 3.49
CA VAL A 133 9.21 2.39 2.14
C VAL A 133 10.60 2.90 1.76
N ALA A 134 11.30 3.56 2.68
CA ALA A 134 12.67 4.02 2.45
C ALA A 134 13.61 2.84 2.16
N LEU A 135 13.56 1.78 2.96
CA LEU A 135 14.36 0.57 2.75
C LEU A 135 14.00 -0.13 1.43
N GLY A 136 12.72 -0.30 1.12
CA GLY A 136 12.27 -0.88 -0.15
C GLY A 136 12.71 -0.05 -1.36
N THR A 137 12.74 1.27 -1.24
CA THR A 137 13.25 2.15 -2.30
C THR A 137 14.76 2.03 -2.46
N LEU A 138 15.51 1.96 -1.35
CA LEU A 138 16.96 1.71 -1.38
C LEU A 138 17.31 0.37 -2.04
N VAL A 139 16.53 -0.68 -1.77
CA VAL A 139 16.68 -1.99 -2.42
C VAL A 139 16.50 -1.85 -3.94
N MET A 140 15.46 -1.15 -4.40
CA MET A 140 15.33 -0.87 -5.84
C MET A 140 16.49 -0.07 -6.42
N CYS A 141 16.93 0.97 -5.73
CA CYS A 141 18.09 1.75 -6.18
C CYS A 141 19.33 0.86 -6.35
N PHE A 142 19.55 -0.08 -5.43
CA PHE A 142 20.65 -1.04 -5.53
C PHE A 142 20.47 -1.99 -6.72
N ILE A 143 19.27 -2.54 -6.92
CA ILE A 143 18.96 -3.42 -8.07
C ILE A 143 19.23 -2.69 -9.39
N LEU A 144 18.74 -1.45 -9.53
CA LEU A 144 18.92 -0.63 -10.73
C LEU A 144 20.38 -0.22 -10.93
N THR A 145 21.11 0.06 -9.85
CA THR A 145 22.56 0.35 -9.92
C THR A 145 23.32 -0.90 -10.39
N ALA A 146 22.97 -2.07 -9.90
CA ALA A 146 23.56 -3.34 -10.34
C ALA A 146 23.29 -3.62 -11.82
N GLU A 147 22.07 -3.33 -12.32
CA GLU A 147 21.73 -3.43 -13.74
C GLU A 147 22.65 -2.54 -14.60
N ILE A 148 22.85 -1.28 -14.19
CA ILE A 148 23.76 -0.35 -14.89
C ILE A 148 25.19 -0.87 -14.92
N LEU A 149 25.69 -1.44 -13.81
CA LEU A 149 27.09 -1.88 -13.70
C LEU A 149 27.38 -3.20 -14.43
N ILE A 150 26.42 -4.13 -14.47
CA ILE A 150 26.64 -5.48 -15.03
C ILE A 150 26.29 -5.54 -16.52
N ILE A 151 25.15 -4.97 -16.90
CA ILE A 151 24.59 -5.12 -18.26
C ILE A 151 24.77 -3.83 -19.07
N GLY A 152 24.74 -2.68 -18.41
CA GLY A 152 24.64 -1.39 -19.08
C GLY A 152 23.19 -1.07 -19.50
N GLN A 153 22.94 0.17 -19.93
CA GLN A 153 21.59 0.61 -20.30
C GLN A 153 21.09 -0.11 -21.56
N GLN A 154 20.00 -0.86 -21.45
CA GLN A 154 19.35 -1.49 -22.60
C GLN A 154 18.41 -0.48 -23.28
N GLY A 155 18.83 0.07 -24.43
CA GLY A 155 18.02 1.03 -25.19
C GLY A 155 17.70 2.33 -24.44
N GLY A 156 18.58 2.75 -23.52
CA GLY A 156 18.39 3.94 -22.68
C GLY A 156 17.39 3.76 -21.53
N ARG A 157 16.97 2.52 -21.22
CA ARG A 157 15.99 2.22 -20.18
C ARG A 157 16.48 1.09 -19.26
N LEU A 158 15.94 1.08 -18.04
CA LEU A 158 16.19 0.08 -17.01
C LEU A 158 14.97 -0.83 -16.90
N SER A 159 15.21 -2.13 -16.73
CA SER A 159 14.21 -3.20 -16.86
C SER A 159 14.22 -4.18 -15.68
N TRP A 160 15.31 -4.23 -14.91
CA TRP A 160 15.40 -5.12 -13.76
C TRP A 160 14.55 -4.62 -12.58
N PRO A 161 13.99 -5.54 -11.77
CA PRO A 161 14.08 -7.01 -11.86
C PRO A 161 13.02 -7.68 -12.76
N TYR A 162 12.07 -6.92 -13.31
CA TYR A 162 10.86 -7.46 -13.91
C TYR A 162 10.99 -7.84 -15.39
N GLY A 163 12.08 -7.45 -16.05
CA GLY A 163 12.26 -7.65 -17.50
C GLY A 163 11.31 -6.80 -18.36
N ASP A 164 10.63 -5.83 -17.75
CA ASP A 164 9.69 -4.90 -18.40
C ASP A 164 9.85 -3.49 -17.80
N LEU A 165 9.31 -2.47 -18.47
CA LEU A 165 9.48 -1.03 -18.25
C LEU A 165 8.74 -0.49 -17.00
N VAL A 166 8.77 -1.25 -15.93
CA VAL A 166 7.98 -1.05 -14.69
C VAL A 166 8.73 -0.37 -13.52
N PRO A 167 10.05 -0.02 -13.54
CA PRO A 167 10.71 0.53 -12.35
C PRO A 167 10.05 1.80 -11.77
N GLY A 168 9.55 2.69 -12.62
CA GLY A 168 8.84 3.90 -12.20
C GLY A 168 7.49 3.62 -11.51
N ASN A 169 6.83 2.52 -11.88
CA ASN A 169 5.55 2.10 -11.29
C ASN A 169 5.76 1.62 -9.83
N TYR A 170 6.89 0.97 -9.55
CA TYR A 170 7.23 0.58 -8.18
C TYR A 170 7.34 1.80 -7.25
N VAL A 171 8.09 2.84 -7.66
CA VAL A 171 8.30 4.02 -6.81
C VAL A 171 6.96 4.73 -6.53
N ALA A 172 6.09 4.85 -7.53
CA ALA A 172 4.75 5.41 -7.35
C ALA A 172 3.86 4.57 -6.42
N LYS A 173 3.94 3.23 -6.51
CA LYS A 173 3.15 2.30 -5.66
C LYS A 173 3.69 2.19 -4.24
N ALA A 174 5.00 2.15 -4.07
CA ALA A 174 5.65 2.11 -2.76
C ALA A 174 5.47 3.43 -1.99
N GLY A 175 5.36 4.55 -2.71
CA GLY A 175 5.03 5.85 -2.13
C GLY A 175 3.55 6.02 -1.74
N LEU A 176 2.65 5.17 -2.23
CA LEU A 176 1.20 5.28 -2.04
C LEU A 176 0.79 5.18 -0.56
N PRO A 177 1.31 4.23 0.26
CA PRO A 177 1.10 4.23 1.70
C PRO A 177 1.56 5.54 2.36
N ALA A 178 2.75 6.04 2.01
CA ALA A 178 3.27 7.30 2.55
C ALA A 178 2.38 8.50 2.15
N PHE A 179 1.89 8.56 0.91
CA PHE A 179 0.96 9.59 0.45
C PHE A 179 -0.38 9.53 1.18
N THR A 180 -0.98 8.33 1.31
CA THR A 180 -2.25 8.16 2.03
C THR A 180 -2.16 8.55 3.51
N ILE A 181 -0.98 8.37 4.11
CA ILE A 181 -0.69 8.74 5.50
C ILE A 181 -0.53 10.26 5.65
N MET A 182 0.10 10.96 4.70
CA MET A 182 0.32 12.41 4.79
C MET A 182 -0.94 13.26 4.57
N VAL A 183 -1.96 12.68 3.93
CA VAL A 183 -3.24 13.36 3.63
C VAL A 183 -4.31 13.09 4.70
N ALA A 184 -4.14 12.04 5.52
CA ALA A 184 -5.04 11.69 6.63
C ALA A 184 -4.77 12.52 7.89
#